data_AF-A0A0B6XZ01-F1
#
_entry.id   AF-A0A0B6XZ01-F1
#
_cell.length_a   1.000
_cell.length_b   1.000
_cell.length_c   1.000
_cell.angle_alpha   90.00
_cell.angle_beta   90.00
_cell.angle_gamma   90.00
#
_symmetry.space_group_name_H-M   'P 1'
#
loop_
_entity.id
_entity.type
_entity.pdbx_description
1 polymer ?
#
loop_
_entity_poly.entity_id
_entity_poly.type
_entity_poly.pdbx_seq_one_letter_code
_entity_poly.pdbx_strand_id
1 'polypeptide(L)' 'MFDLHPMRALFLMSKSGYKPPRLKDQEKWSRVFQHFVKVSLVKSPRKRPSADRLSQHPFLQGDLSRRLTKELLEKS' A
#
# COMPACT_ATOMS: atom_id res chain seq x y z
N MET A 1 -2.07 -9.40 -16.73
CA MET A 1 -2.91 -10.19 -15.80
C MET A 1 -1.94 -11.08 -15.06
N PHE A 2 -1.76 -10.91 -13.74
CA PHE A 2 -0.64 -11.40 -12.91
C PHE A 2 0.40 -12.32 -13.58
N ASP A 3 1.52 -11.75 -14.04
CA ASP A 3 2.55 -12.45 -14.80
C ASP A 3 3.40 -13.43 -13.95
N LEU A 4 3.04 -13.66 -12.69
CA LEU A 4 3.82 -14.43 -11.72
C LEU A 4 2.98 -15.54 -11.10
N HIS A 5 3.44 -16.79 -11.23
CA HIS A 5 2.83 -17.94 -10.56
C HIS A 5 2.78 -17.71 -9.03
N PRO A 6 1.68 -18.00 -8.32
CA PRO A 6 1.53 -17.70 -6.89
C PRO A 6 2.67 -18.23 -6.02
N MET A 7 3.13 -19.47 -6.28
CA MET A 7 4.26 -20.07 -5.55
C MET A 7 5.56 -19.28 -5.75
N ARG A 8 5.76 -18.71 -6.94
CA ARG A 8 6.93 -17.89 -7.23
C ARG A 8 6.87 -16.57 -6.46
N ALA A 9 5.70 -15.98 -6.29
CA ALA A 9 5.51 -14.78 -5.47
C ALA A 9 5.87 -15.04 -4.00
N LEU A 10 5.35 -16.13 -3.42
CA LEU A 10 5.68 -16.54 -2.05
C LEU A 10 7.19 -16.75 -1.86
N PHE A 11 7.82 -17.47 -2.79
CA PHE A 11 9.26 -17.71 -2.77
C PHE A 11 10.09 -16.43 -2.86
N LEU A 12 9.68 -15.46 -3.69
CA LEU A 12 10.38 -14.18 -3.78
C LEU A 12 10.29 -13.37 -2.48
N MET A 13 9.13 -13.37 -1.81
CA MET A 13 8.93 -12.65 -0.55
C MET A 13 9.73 -13.21 0.63
N SER A 14 10.03 -14.51 0.63
CA SER A 14 10.79 -15.16 1.71
C SER A 14 12.30 -14.89 1.64
N LYS A 15 12.84 -14.50 0.47
CA LYS A 15 14.27 -14.20 0.30
C LYS A 15 14.75 -13.07 1.22
N SER A 16 15.92 -13.22 1.83
CA SER A 16 16.51 -12.22 2.73
C SER A 16 16.58 -10.81 2.09
N GLY A 17 17.05 -10.74 0.85
CA GLY A 17 17.16 -9.50 0.06
C GLY A 17 15.88 -8.98 -0.59
N TYR A 18 14.71 -9.57 -0.28
CA TYR A 18 13.44 -9.06 -0.80
C TYR A 18 13.20 -7.61 -0.35
N LYS A 19 13.07 -6.71 -1.32
CA LYS A 19 12.69 -5.32 -1.10
C LYS A 19 11.17 -5.19 -1.23
N PRO A 20 10.49 -4.50 -0.30
CA PRO A 20 9.07 -4.22 -0.43
C PRO A 20 8.74 -3.55 -1.78
N PRO A 21 7.61 -3.91 -2.41
CA PRO A 21 7.23 -3.36 -3.69
C PRO A 21 6.88 -1.87 -3.55
N ARG A 22 6.99 -1.14 -4.67
CA ARG A 22 6.62 0.28 -4.78
C ARG A 22 5.57 0.43 -5.87
N LEU A 23 4.90 1.58 -5.88
CA LEU A 23 3.98 1.95 -6.95
C LEU A 23 4.76 2.02 -8.28
N LYS A 24 4.20 1.41 -9.33
CA LYS A 24 4.83 1.31 -10.66
C LYS A 24 5.07 2.67 -11.29
N ASP A 25 4.08 3.54 -11.23
CA ASP A 25 4.11 4.90 -11.76
C ASP A 25 4.10 5.89 -10.59
N GLN A 26 5.28 6.34 -10.17
CA GLN A 26 5.40 7.19 -8.98
C GLN A 26 4.84 8.60 -9.23
N GLU A 27 4.91 9.12 -10.44
CA GLU A 27 4.46 10.47 -10.77
C GLU A 27 2.92 10.58 -10.72
N LYS A 28 2.22 9.48 -11.02
CA LYS A 28 0.75 9.42 -10.88
C LYS A 28 0.26 9.58 -9.43
N TRP A 29 1.10 9.33 -8.44
CA TRP A 29 0.68 9.24 -7.04
C TRP A 29 1.36 10.30 -6.18
N SER A 30 0.60 10.91 -5.26
CA SER A 30 1.16 11.90 -4.34
C SER A 30 2.27 11.31 -3.46
N ARG A 31 3.26 12.13 -3.09
CA ARG A 31 4.34 11.72 -2.18
C ARG A 31 3.83 11.19 -0.84
N VAL A 32 2.71 11.75 -0.35
CA VAL A 32 2.05 11.31 0.89
C VAL A 32 1.52 9.88 0.75
N PHE A 33 0.91 9.54 -0.39
CA PHE A 33 0.45 8.17 -0.64
C PHE A 33 1.61 7.19 -0.83
N GLN A 34 2.64 7.58 -1.59
CA GLN A 34 3.85 6.78 -1.75
C GLN A 34 4.50 6.46 -0.39
N HIS A 35 4.57 7.44 0.51
CA HIS A 35 5.08 7.26 1.86
C HIS A 35 4.22 6.31 2.69
N PHE A 36 2.89 6.46 2.65
CA PHE A 36 1.96 5.57 3.33
C PHE A 36 2.18 4.09 2.93
N VAL A 37 2.30 3.82 1.63
CA VAL A 37 2.57 2.48 1.10
C VAL A 37 3.92 1.95 1.60
N LYS A 38 4.98 2.77 1.57
CA LYS A 38 6.31 2.40 2.07
C LYS A 38 6.28 1.99 3.55
N VAL A 39 5.58 2.76 4.39
CA VAL A 39 5.47 2.49 5.83
C VAL A 39 4.63 1.23 6.11
N SER A 40 3.58 1.02 5.32
CA SER A 40 2.69 -0.15 5.45
C SER A 40 3.38 -1.46 5.05
N LEU A 41 4.29 -1.42 4.06
CA LEU A 41 4.97 -2.59 3.51
C LEU A 41 6.32 -2.90 4.17
N VAL A 42 6.53 -2.48 5.42
CA VAL A 42 7.74 -2.86 6.18
C VAL A 42 7.76 -4.39 6.37
N LYS A 43 8.83 -5.03 5.88
CA LYS A 43 8.99 -6.50 5.90
C LYS A 43 9.06 -7.06 7.33
N SER A 44 9.80 -6.40 8.21
CA SER A 44 9.95 -6.84 9.60
C SER A 44 8.65 -6.59 10.37
N PRO A 45 7.97 -7.63 10.89
CA PRO A 45 6.71 -7.46 11.59
C PRO A 45 6.84 -6.56 12.82
N ARG A 46 7.96 -6.70 13.57
CA ARG A 46 8.26 -5.88 14.76
C ARG A 46 8.43 -4.40 14.46
N LYS A 47 8.86 -4.04 13.25
CA LYS A 47 9.05 -2.64 12.82
C LYS A 47 7.86 -2.08 12.06
N ARG A 48 6.89 -2.93 11.71
CA ARG A 48 5.69 -2.50 10.97
C ARG A 48 4.76 -1.78 11.94
N PRO A 49 4.30 -0.55 11.63
CA PRO A 49 3.35 0.13 12.49
C PRO A 49 2.02 -0.62 12.60
N SER A 50 1.37 -0.50 13.76
CA SER A 50 0.03 -1.05 13.99
C SER A 50 -1.03 -0.31 13.15
N ALA A 51 -2.23 -0.89 13.09
CA ALA A 51 -3.38 -0.26 12.45
C ALA A 51 -3.66 1.13 13.04
N ASP A 52 -3.65 1.28 14.37
CA ASP A 52 -3.89 2.57 15.04
C ASP A 52 -2.86 3.63 14.63
N ARG A 53 -1.59 3.22 14.53
CA ARG A 53 -0.51 4.12 14.09
C ARG A 53 -0.63 4.49 12.61
N LEU A 54 -1.02 3.55 11.75
CA LEU A 54 -1.24 3.82 10.33
C LEU A 54 -2.48 4.69 10.10
N SER A 55 -3.54 4.54 10.91
CA SER A 55 -4.74 5.36 10.83
C SER A 55 -4.43 6.84 11.03
N GLN A 56 -3.48 7.17 11.89
CA GLN A 56 -2.99 8.54 12.13
C GLN A 56 -2.09 9.10 11.02
N HIS A 57 -1.75 8.32 9.99
CA HIS A 57 -0.88 8.80 8.90
C HIS A 57 -1.58 9.88 8.06
N PRO A 58 -0.88 10.95 7.61
CA PRO A 58 -1.51 12.07 6.88
C PRO A 58 -2.34 11.66 5.66
N PHE A 59 -1.96 10.57 4.98
CA PHE A 59 -2.75 10.00 3.87
C PHE A 59 -4.20 9.65 4.26
N LEU A 60 -4.41 9.14 5.48
CA LEU A 60 -5.72 8.72 5.98
C LEU A 60 -6.44 9.81 6.78
N GLN A 61 -5.74 10.90 7.10
CA GLN A 61 -6.29 12.06 7.80
C GLN A 61 -6.84 13.14 6.85
N GLY A 62 -6.80 12.90 5.54
CA GLY A 62 -7.40 13.78 4.54
C GLY A 62 -8.93 13.70 4.49
N ASP A 63 -9.56 14.40 3.54
CA ASP A 63 -11.00 14.37 3.30
C ASP A 63 -11.43 13.05 2.63
N LEU A 64 -11.43 11.97 3.43
CA LEU A 64 -11.90 10.65 3.04
C LEU A 64 -13.35 10.51 3.51
N SER A 65 -14.29 10.86 2.65
CA SER A 65 -15.72 10.80 2.95
C SER A 65 -16.42 9.66 2.20
N ARG A 66 -17.53 9.17 2.78
CA ARG A 66 -18.42 8.16 2.15
C ARG A 66 -18.91 8.61 0.77
N ARG A 67 -18.95 9.92 0.51
CA ARG A 67 -19.32 10.50 -0.79
C ARG A 67 -18.43 9.98 -1.91
N LEU A 68 -17.11 9.96 -1.72
CA LEU A 68 -16.16 9.47 -2.73
C LEU A 68 -16.46 8.02 -3.14
N THR A 69 -16.80 7.17 -2.17
CA THR A 69 -17.15 5.76 -2.43
C THR A 69 -18.47 5.63 -3.18
N LYS A 70 -19.47 6.46 -2.85
CA LYS A 70 -20.75 6.48 -3.57
C LYS A 70 -20.57 6.90 -5.02
N GLU A 71 -19.82 7.98 -5.26
CA GLU A 71 -19.55 8.47 -6.62
C GLU A 71 -18.86 7.41 -7.50
N LEU A 72 -17.99 6.57 -6.93
CA LEU A 72 -17.38 5.45 -7.65
C LEU A 72 -18.38 4.34 -7.97
N LEU A 73 -19.24 3.99 -7.01
CA LEU A 73 -20.25 2.94 -7.19
C LEU A 73 -21.27 3.30 -8.28
N GLU A 74 -21.70 4.56 -8.33
CA GLU A 74 -22.65 5.06 -9.34
C GLU A 74 -22.04 5.15 -10.74
N LYS A 75 -20.70 5.26 -10.85
CA LYS A 75 -19.96 5.29 -12.11
C LYS A 75 -19.52 3.91 -12.62
N SER A 76 -19.75 2.86 -11.84
CA SER A 76 -19.32 1.48 -12.14
C SER A 76 -20.36 0.72 -12.97
#